data_AF-A0A1V9Z255-F1
#
_entry.id   AF-A0A1V9Z255-F1
#
_cell.length_a   1.000
_cell.length_b   1.000
_cell.length_c   1.000
_cell.angle_alpha   90.00
_cell.angle_beta   90.00
_cell.angle_gamma   90.00
#
_symmetry.space_group_name_H-M   'P 1'
#
loop_
_entity.id
_entity.type
_entity.pdbx_description
1 polymer ?
#
loop_
_entity_poly.entity_id
_entity_poly.type
_entity_poly.pdbx_seq_one_letter_code
_entity_poly.pdbx_strand_id
1 'polypeptide(L)'
;MGRAAAAKPRKETSKVKASASTAATSTRKPRKKKDPNAPKRALTAFMFFASYIRDVVKEEMPELSFLEISSEIGRRWAALD
;
A
#
# COMPACT_ATOMS: atom_id res chain seq x y z
N MET A 1 33.27 14.93 28.71
CA MET A 1 32.98 13.50 28.46
C MET A 1 31.59 13.20 28.99
N GLY A 2 30.60 13.07 28.11
CA GLY A 2 29.17 12.96 28.45
C GLY A 2 28.59 11.58 28.16
N ARG A 3 28.26 10.87 29.25
CA ARG A 3 27.31 9.78 29.51
C ARG A 3 26.67 9.01 28.33
N ALA A 4 26.81 7.69 28.39
CA ALA A 4 26.05 6.68 27.65
C ALA A 4 24.56 6.62 28.04
N ALA A 5 23.68 6.31 27.08
CA ALA A 5 22.58 5.32 27.18
C ALA A 5 21.57 5.42 26.01
N ALA A 6 21.07 4.25 25.61
CA ALA A 6 19.68 3.95 25.25
C ALA A 6 19.14 4.25 23.83
N ALA A 7 18.90 3.13 23.14
CA ALA A 7 17.60 2.73 22.59
C ALA A 7 16.91 3.67 21.57
N LYS A 8 16.93 3.24 20.31
CA LYS A 8 15.94 3.61 19.29
C LYS A 8 14.56 3.12 19.76
N PRO A 9 13.59 3.99 20.09
CA PRO A 9 12.25 3.53 20.41
C PRO A 9 11.35 3.57 19.17
N ARG A 10 10.50 2.53 19.10
CA ARG A 10 9.13 2.56 18.56
C ARG A 10 8.91 2.26 17.06
N LYS A 11 9.01 0.97 16.70
CA LYS A 11 7.98 0.35 15.84
C LYS A 11 6.90 -0.23 16.75
N GLU A 12 5.94 0.61 17.11
CA GLU A 12 4.71 0.18 17.75
C GLU A 12 3.65 -0.02 16.67
N THR A 13 3.30 -1.28 16.48
CA THR A 13 2.14 -1.72 15.72
C THR A 13 0.88 -1.27 16.43
N SER A 14 0.19 -0.27 15.89
CA SER A 14 -1.12 0.17 16.39
C SER A 14 -2.18 -0.01 15.32
N LYS A 15 -3.08 -0.93 15.62
CA LYS A 15 -4.25 -1.38 14.88
C LYS A 15 -5.40 -0.39 15.07
N VAL A 16 -5.94 0.17 13.99
CA VAL A 16 -7.24 0.90 13.94
C VAL A 16 -7.85 0.61 12.55
N LYS A 17 -8.76 -0.36 12.36
CA LYS A 17 -10.22 -0.49 12.61
C LYS A 17 -11.12 0.25 11.58
N ALA A 18 -11.87 -0.56 10.80
CA ALA A 18 -13.16 -0.30 10.12
C ALA A 18 -13.16 0.80 9.04
N SER A 19 -13.97 0.83 7.96
CA SER A 19 -15.13 0.08 7.48
C SER A 19 -15.51 0.68 6.12
N ALA A 20 -15.73 -0.11 5.08
CA ALA A 20 -16.65 0.23 3.98
C ALA A 20 -16.92 -1.02 3.13
N SER A 21 -18.13 -1.53 3.27
CA SER A 21 -18.66 -2.68 2.60
C SER A 21 -19.09 -2.31 1.18
N THR A 22 -18.60 -3.03 0.18
CA THR A 22 -19.36 -3.20 -1.07
C THR A 22 -19.46 -4.70 -1.31
N ALA A 23 -20.69 -5.18 -1.18
CA ALA A 23 -21.06 -6.57 -1.29
C ALA A 23 -20.82 -7.08 -2.71
N ALA A 24 -19.93 -8.07 -2.82
CA ALA A 24 -19.95 -9.03 -3.91
C ALA A 24 -19.63 -10.40 -3.29
N THR A 25 -20.68 -11.20 -3.13
CA THR A 25 -20.64 -12.57 -2.61
C THR A 25 -19.82 -13.44 -3.55
N SER A 26 -18.51 -13.47 -3.35
CA SER A 26 -17.63 -14.49 -3.93
C SER A 26 -17.25 -15.42 -2.80
N THR A 27 -17.71 -16.67 -2.89
CA THR A 27 -17.26 -17.80 -2.07
C THR A 27 -15.76 -18.04 -2.32
N ARG A 28 -14.92 -17.19 -1.72
CA ARG A 28 -13.47 -17.31 -1.83
C ARG A 28 -13.04 -18.56 -1.07
N LYS A 29 -12.79 -19.64 -1.82
CA LYS A 29 -12.11 -20.83 -1.29
C LYS A 29 -10.88 -20.39 -0.49
N PRO A 30 -10.64 -20.96 0.71
CA PRO A 30 -9.52 -20.57 1.54
C PRO A 30 -8.23 -20.74 0.75
N ARG A 31 -7.49 -19.63 0.59
CA ARG A 31 -6.21 -19.66 -0.11
C ARG A 31 -5.24 -20.49 0.72
N LYS A 32 -4.78 -21.61 0.17
CA LYS A 32 -3.73 -22.45 0.76
C LYS A 32 -2.51 -21.57 1.07
N LYS A 33 -1.92 -21.74 2.26
CA LYS A 33 -0.72 -21.00 2.69
C LYS A 33 0.34 -21.15 1.60
N LYS A 34 0.82 -20.03 1.05
CA LYS A 34 1.96 -20.04 0.11
C LYS A 34 3.21 -20.41 0.90
N ASP A 35 4.08 -21.21 0.30
CA ASP A 35 5.42 -21.43 0.84
C ASP A 35 6.15 -20.08 0.95
N PRO A 36 6.87 -19.82 2.05
CA PRO A 36 7.62 -18.57 2.23
C PRO A 36 8.67 -18.32 1.14
N ASN A 37 9.17 -19.39 0.52
CA ASN A 37 10.16 -19.35 -0.56
C ASN A 37 9.53 -19.34 -1.96
N ALA A 38 8.21 -19.34 -2.09
CA ALA A 38 7.57 -19.30 -3.41
C ALA A 38 7.79 -17.93 -4.07
N PRO A 39 8.02 -17.88 -5.40
CA PRO A 39 8.18 -16.62 -6.10
C PRO A 39 6.91 -15.78 -5.99
N LYS A 40 7.10 -14.47 -5.84
CA LYS A 40 5.99 -13.52 -5.80
C LYS A 40 5.26 -13.53 -7.15
N ARG A 41 3.93 -13.39 -7.11
CA ARG A 41 3.09 -13.33 -8.33
C ARG A 41 3.59 -12.21 -9.24
N ALA A 42 3.52 -12.44 -10.56
CA ALA A 42 3.75 -11.40 -11.55
C ALA A 42 2.81 -10.21 -11.29
N LEU A 43 3.35 -9.00 -11.46
CA LEU A 43 2.63 -7.75 -11.33
C LEU A 43 1.85 -7.47 -12.62
N THR A 44 0.67 -6.85 -12.50
CA THR A 44 -0.10 -6.39 -13.66
C THR A 44 0.45 -5.06 -14.19
N ALA A 45 0.11 -4.69 -15.42
CA ALA A 45 0.49 -3.39 -16.00
C ALA A 45 0.13 -2.21 -15.10
N PHE A 46 -1.09 -2.22 -14.54
CA PHE A 46 -1.52 -1.21 -13.58
C PHE A 46 -0.67 -1.16 -12.31
N MET A 47 -0.15 -2.29 -11.81
CA MET A 47 0.71 -2.29 -10.63
C MET A 47 2.06 -1.61 -10.90
N PHE A 48 2.62 -1.77 -12.10
CA PHE A 48 3.82 -1.03 -12.51
C PHE A 48 3.54 0.47 -12.62
N PHE A 49 2.44 0.83 -13.28
CA PHE A 49 2.00 2.22 -13.40
C PHE A 49 1.79 2.88 -12.03
N ALA A 50 1.03 2.22 -11.14
CA ALA A 50 0.72 2.74 -9.82
C ALA A 50 1.98 2.94 -8.97
N SER A 51 2.98 2.06 -9.07
CA SER A 51 4.26 2.24 -8.37
C SER A 51 4.99 3.51 -8.83
N TYR A 52 5.12 3.71 -10.14
CA TYR A 52 5.79 4.89 -10.70
C TYR A 52 5.05 6.18 -10.37
N ILE A 53 3.75 6.24 -10.64
CA ILE A 53 2.94 7.45 -10.43
C ILE A 53 2.81 7.79 -8.96
N ARG A 54 2.77 6.80 -8.07
CA ARG A 54 2.75 7.06 -6.63
C ARG A 54 3.95 7.89 -6.18
N ASP A 55 5.14 7.60 -6.70
CA ASP A 55 6.35 8.31 -6.32
C ASP A 55 6.31 9.75 -6.86
N VAL A 56 5.88 9.92 -8.12
CA VAL A 56 5.65 11.25 -8.73
C VAL A 56 4.63 12.08 -7.94
N VAL A 57 3.45 11.52 -7.64
CA VAL A 57 2.39 12.22 -6.90
C VAL A 57 2.85 12.60 -5.50
N LYS A 58 3.69 11.77 -4.87
CA LYS A 58 4.23 12.05 -3.54
C LYS A 58 5.28 13.17 -3.57
N GLU A 59 6.03 13.31 -4.65
CA GLU A 59 6.96 14.43 -4.85
C GLU A 59 6.23 15.73 -5.21
N GLU A 60 5.22 15.66 -6.07
CA GLU A 60 4.39 16.80 -6.45
C GLU A 60 3.54 17.31 -5.29
N MET A 61 3.00 16.38 -4.50
CA MET A 61 2.03 16.66 -3.44
C MET A 61 2.37 15.85 -2.18
N PRO A 62 3.41 16.27 -1.44
CA PRO A 62 3.86 15.56 -0.24
C PRO A 62 2.87 15.64 0.94
N GLU A 63 1.94 16.59 0.89
CA GLU A 63 0.89 16.80 1.90
C GLU A 63 -0.31 15.84 1.74
N LEU A 64 -0.45 15.18 0.59
CA LEU A 64 -1.57 14.29 0.35
C LEU A 64 -1.46 13.00 1.17
N SER A 65 -2.60 12.62 1.73
CA SER A 65 -2.74 11.33 2.40
C SER A 65 -2.63 10.18 1.41
N PHE A 66 -2.18 9.02 1.86
CA PHE A 66 -2.09 7.81 1.05
C PHE A 66 -3.40 7.47 0.29
N LEU A 67 -4.55 7.78 0.90
CA LEU A 67 -5.87 7.56 0.29
C LEU A 67 -6.12 8.49 -0.91
N GLU A 68 -5.68 9.73 -0.83
CA GLU A 68 -5.81 10.74 -1.89
C GLU A 68 -4.84 10.42 -3.03
N ILE A 69 -3.61 10.04 -2.69
CA ILE A 69 -2.61 9.56 -3.67
C ILE A 69 -3.17 8.34 -4.44
N SER A 70 -3.79 7.39 -3.74
CA SER A 70 -4.40 6.22 -4.38
C SER A 70 -5.55 6.59 -5.32
N SER A 71 -6.32 7.63 -4.97
CA SER A 71 -7.43 8.13 -5.79
C SER A 71 -6.92 8.86 -7.04
N GLU A 72 -5.85 9.63 -6.90
CA GLU A 72 -5.20 10.35 -7.99
C GLU A 72 -4.56 9.39 -9.01
N ILE A 73 -3.90 8.32 -8.54
CA ILE A 73 -3.38 7.25 -9.42
C ILE A 73 -4.52 6.63 -10.25
N GLY A 74 -5.68 6.37 -9.63
CA GLY A 74 -6.86 5.84 -10.32
C GLY A 74 -7.39 6.78 -11.40
N ARG A 75 -7.43 8.09 -11.13
CA ARG A 75 -7.81 9.12 -12.12
C ARG A 75 -6.84 9.17 -13.28
N ARG A 76 -5.53 9.21 -13.01
CA ARG A 76 -4.50 9.24 -14.05
C ARG A 76 -4.53 7.97 -14.92
N TRP A 77 -4.82 6.81 -14.33
CA TRP A 77 -5.01 5.57 -15.09
C TRP A 77 -6.26 5.61 -16.00
N ALA A 78 -7.38 6.12 -15.50
CA ALA A 78 -8.61 6.25 -16.29
C ALA A 78 -8.49 7.29 -17.42
N ALA A 79 -7.59 8.27 -17.27
CA ALA A 79 -7.29 9.25 -18.32
C ALA A 79 -6.34 8.72 -19.41
N LEU A 80 -5.80 7.50 -19.25
CA LEU A 80 -5.00 6.81 -20.28
C LEU A 80 -5.87 5.91 -21.20
N ASP A 81 -7.20 5.92 -20.99
CA ASP A 81 -8.19 5.20 -21.80
C ASP A 81 -8.33 5.81 -23.21
#